data_AF-A0A448HW58-F1
#
_entry.id   AF-A0A448HW58-F1
#
_cell.length_a   1.000
_cell.length_b   1.000
_cell.length_c   1.000
_cell.angle_alpha   90.00
_cell.angle_beta   90.00
_cell.angle_gamma   90.00
#
_symmetry.space_group_name_H-M   'P 1'
#
loop_
_entity.id
_entity.type
_entity.pdbx_description
1 polymer ?
#
loop_
_entity_poly.entity_id
_entity_poly.type
_entity_poly.pdbx_seq_one_letter_code
_entity_poly.pdbx_strand_id
1 'polypeptide(L)'
;MGTTNGQNVDIPPEELRETMSAVITAMDSSTALGNQCLGLIEDLMGAAFRGPAASMAVQTISEINADLQKITTHGTWLAEHLGKTADVMESNEDDSINAIRAVHGG
;
A
#
# COMPACT_ATOMS: atom_id res chain seq x y z
N MET A 1 22.88 -13.98 29.57
CA MET A 1 22.08 -14.37 28.37
C MET A 1 20.69 -13.79 28.57
N GLY A 2 20.45 -12.59 28.05
CA GLY A 2 19.17 -11.90 28.17
C GLY A 2 18.23 -12.44 27.11
N THR A 3 17.10 -12.99 27.54
CA THR A 3 16.01 -13.42 26.68
C THR A 3 15.42 -12.19 26.02
N THR A 4 15.60 -12.06 24.70
CA THR A 4 14.78 -11.18 23.87
C THR A 4 13.35 -11.68 23.99
N ASN A 5 12.60 -11.13 24.94
CA ASN A 5 11.15 -11.19 24.96
C ASN A 5 10.71 -10.71 23.58
N GLY A 6 10.24 -11.64 22.74
CA GLY A 6 9.54 -11.27 21.53
C GLY A 6 8.42 -10.35 21.97
N GLN A 7 8.53 -9.07 21.65
CA GLN A 7 7.40 -8.18 21.75
C GLN A 7 6.35 -8.79 20.82
N ASN A 8 5.35 -9.44 21.39
CA ASN A 8 4.11 -9.70 20.66
C ASN A 8 3.67 -8.33 20.19
N VAL A 9 3.84 -8.09 18.90
CA VAL A 9 3.28 -6.93 18.23
C VAL A 9 1.79 -7.23 18.20
N ASP A 10 1.12 -6.86 19.30
CA ASP A 10 -0.32 -6.95 19.47
C ASP A 10 -0.94 -5.78 18.72
N ILE A 11 -0.85 -5.81 17.39
CA ILE A 11 -1.54 -4.85 16.52
C ILE A 11 -2.94 -5.40 16.33
N PRO A 12 -3.98 -4.70 16.78
CA PRO A 12 -5.31 -5.24 16.69
C PRO A 12 -5.79 -5.24 15.22
N PRO A 13 -6.68 -6.18 14.82
CA PRO A 13 -7.08 -6.35 13.41
C PRO A 13 -7.61 -5.08 12.73
N GLU A 14 -8.25 -4.19 13.50
CA GLU A 14 -8.75 -2.91 13.00
C GLU A 14 -7.63 -1.97 12.56
N GLU A 15 -6.52 -1.89 13.29
CA GLU A 15 -5.38 -1.04 12.93
C GLU A 15 -4.74 -1.52 11.60
N LEU A 16 -4.72 -2.83 11.35
CA LEU A 16 -4.27 -3.40 10.08
C LEU A 16 -5.21 -3.07 8.94
N ARG A 17 -6.54 -3.12 9.17
CA ARG A 17 -7.55 -2.75 8.18
C ARG A 17 -7.56 -1.25 7.89
N GLU A 18 -7.35 -0.41 8.90
CA GLU A 18 -7.15 1.03 8.73
C GLU A 18 -5.90 1.33 7.91
N THR A 19 -4.79 0.65 8.22
CA THR A 19 -3.55 0.78 7.46
C THR A 19 -3.74 0.34 6.00
N MET A 20 -4.47 -0.76 5.77
CA MET A 20 -4.84 -1.21 4.42
C MET A 20 -5.61 -0.12 3.67
N SER A 21 -6.62 0.49 4.30
CA SER A 21 -7.40 1.58 3.71
C SER A 21 -6.55 2.81 3.40
N ALA A 22 -5.61 3.16 4.28
CA ALA A 22 -4.66 4.24 4.07
C ALA A 22 -3.72 3.97 2.88
N VAL A 23 -3.24 2.74 2.71
CA VAL A 23 -2.43 2.33 1.55
C VAL A 23 -3.22 2.51 0.26
N ILE A 24 -4.47 2.04 0.20
CA ILE A 24 -5.34 2.19 -0.96
C ILE A 24 -5.56 3.67 -1.29
N THR A 25 -5.87 4.49 -0.29
CA THR A 25 -6.06 5.94 -0.47
C THR A 25 -4.80 6.64 -0.99
N ALA A 26 -3.62 6.24 -0.51
CA ALA A 26 -2.34 6.76 -0.97
C ALA A 26 -2.04 6.35 -2.43
N MET A 27 -2.39 5.13 -2.82
CA MET A 27 -2.28 4.68 -4.22
C MET A 27 -3.17 5.49 -5.15
N ASP A 28 -4.42 5.73 -4.77
CA ASP A 28 -5.37 6.53 -5.55
C ASP A 28 -4.85 7.96 -5.72
N SER A 29 -4.36 8.56 -4.63
CA SER A 29 -3.76 9.90 -4.65
C SER A 29 -2.53 9.97 -5.55
N SER A 30 -1.66 8.96 -5.49
CA SER A 30 -0.46 8.89 -6.32
C SER A 30 -0.78 8.72 -7.80
N THR A 31 -1.78 7.89 -8.12
CA THR A 31 -2.28 7.69 -9.48
C THR A 31 -2.88 8.99 -10.03
N ALA A 32 -3.68 9.69 -9.24
CA ALA A 32 -4.25 10.97 -9.62
C ALA A 32 -3.17 12.03 -9.90
N LEU A 33 -2.13 12.11 -9.04
CA LEU A 33 -1.02 13.03 -9.24
C LEU A 33 -0.19 12.67 -10.47
N GLY A 34 0.14 11.39 -10.68
CA GLY A 34 0.88 10.94 -11.86
C GLY A 34 0.15 11.27 -13.16
N ASN A 35 -1.16 11.03 -13.21
CA ASN A 35 -1.99 11.37 -14.36
C ASN A 35 -2.05 12.89 -14.63
N GLN A 36 -2.09 13.71 -13.57
CA GLN A 36 -2.00 15.17 -13.72
C GLN A 36 -0.65 15.59 -14.31
N CYS A 37 0.46 15.03 -13.82
CA CYS A 37 1.79 15.30 -14.36
C CYS A 37 1.91 14.89 -15.84
N LEU A 38 1.36 13.73 -16.22
CA LEU A 38 1.34 13.28 -17.62
C LEU A 38 0.59 14.26 -18.50
N GLY A 39 -0.62 14.68 -18.11
CA GLY A 39 -1.39 15.66 -18.86
C GLY A 39 -0.66 16.99 -19.03
N LEU A 40 0.02 17.48 -17.99
CA LEU A 40 0.84 18.70 -18.08
C LEU A 40 1.99 18.55 -19.08
N ILE A 41 2.67 17.39 -19.10
CA ILE A 41 3.77 17.14 -20.04
C ILE A 41 3.22 17.04 -21.48
N GLU A 42 2.08 16.39 -21.68
CA GLU A 42 1.42 16.27 -22.99
C GLU A 42 1.01 17.66 -23.53
N ASP A 43 0.41 18.51 -22.70
CA ASP A 43 0.06 19.89 -23.04
C ASP A 43 1.31 20.71 -23.41
N LEU A 44 2.39 20.59 -22.64
CA LEU A 44 3.68 21.25 -22.90
C LEU A 44 4.31 20.77 -24.23
N MET A 45 4.23 19.46 -24.50
CA MET A 45 4.71 18.89 -25.76
C MET A 45 3.91 19.40 -26.96
N GLY A 46 2.58 19.49 -26.84
CA GLY A 46 1.70 20.04 -27.88
C GLY A 46 1.95 21.52 -28.16
N ALA A 47 2.39 22.28 -27.16
CA ALA A 47 2.55 23.72 -27.25
C ALA A 47 3.91 24.19 -27.83
N ALA A 48 5.05 23.53 -27.54
CA ALA A 48 6.34 24.12 -27.88
C ALA A 48 7.59 23.23 -27.89
N PHE A 49 7.59 22.00 -27.35
CA PHE A 49 8.85 21.26 -27.21
C PHE A 49 9.41 20.71 -28.54
N ARG A 50 10.69 21.00 -28.81
CA ARG A 50 11.48 20.44 -29.91
C ARG A 50 12.88 20.07 -29.44
N GLY A 51 13.51 19.11 -30.12
CA GLY A 51 14.88 18.70 -29.84
C GLY A 51 15.04 18.05 -28.45
N PRO A 52 16.10 18.36 -27.68
CA PRO A 52 16.39 17.72 -26.40
C PRO A 52 15.25 17.79 -25.37
N ALA A 53 14.49 18.88 -25.34
CA ALA A 53 13.37 19.05 -24.41
C ALA A 53 12.24 18.04 -24.66
N ALA A 54 11.94 17.74 -25.94
CA ALA A 54 10.96 16.73 -26.30
C ALA A 54 11.44 15.32 -25.93
N SER A 55 12.74 15.03 -26.11
CA SER A 55 13.33 13.75 -25.68
C SER A 55 13.26 13.57 -24.16
N MET A 56 13.55 14.63 -23.39
CA MET A 56 13.42 14.61 -21.94
C MET A 56 11.97 14.41 -21.50
N ALA A 57 11.02 15.09 -22.13
CA ALA A 57 9.59 14.94 -21.84
C ALA A 57 9.11 13.48 -22.04
N VAL A 58 9.50 12.85 -23.16
CA VAL A 58 9.20 11.43 -23.42
C VAL A 58 9.82 10.51 -22.36
N GLN A 59 11.07 10.80 -21.95
CA GLN A 59 11.73 10.03 -20.89
C GLN A 59 11.00 10.18 -19.54
N THR A 60 10.64 11.41 -19.15
CA THR A 60 9.87 11.66 -17.92
C THR A 60 8.50 10.99 -17.96
N ILE A 61 7.79 11.02 -19.10
CA ILE A 61 6.53 10.26 -19.27
C ILE A 61 6.75 8.76 -19.02
N SER A 62 7.83 8.19 -19.57
CA SER A 62 8.16 6.78 -19.38
C SER A 62 8.45 6.45 -17.90
N GLU A 63 9.15 7.33 -17.20
CA GLU A 63 9.49 7.18 -15.78
C GLU A 63 8.23 7.25 -14.91
N ILE A 64 7.36 8.25 -15.13
CA ILE A 64 6.09 8.38 -14.41
C ILE A 64 5.23 7.13 -14.61
N ASN A 65 5.09 6.65 -15.85
CA ASN A 65 4.33 5.42 -16.13
C ASN A 65 4.91 4.20 -15.41
N ALA A 66 6.24 4.05 -15.40
CA ALA A 66 6.89 2.94 -14.70
C ALA A 66 6.66 3.02 -13.19
N ASP A 67 6.70 4.21 -12.60
CA ASP A 67 6.49 4.40 -11.17
C ASP A 67 5.02 4.19 -10.77
N LEU A 68 4.06 4.63 -11.59
CA LEU A 68 2.64 4.31 -11.39
C LEU A 68 2.37 2.80 -11.40
N GLN A 69 3.02 2.05 -12.28
CA GLN A 69 2.92 0.58 -12.29
C GLN A 69 3.50 -0.05 -11.01
N LYS A 70 4.64 0.44 -10.52
CA LYS A 70 5.23 -0.03 -9.26
C LYS A 70 4.32 0.26 -8.07
N ILE A 71 3.80 1.49 -7.97
CA ILE A 71 2.87 1.90 -6.90
C ILE A 71 1.65 0.99 -6.89
N THR A 72 1.05 0.77 -8.06
CA THR A 72 -0.12 -0.11 -8.17
C THR A 72 0.21 -1.54 -7.76
N THR A 73 1.33 -2.09 -8.24
CA THR A 73 1.72 -3.48 -7.95
C THR A 73 2.04 -3.68 -6.46
N HIS A 74 2.91 -2.83 -5.91
CA HIS A 74 3.40 -2.96 -4.54
C HIS A 74 2.34 -2.55 -3.53
N GLY A 75 1.54 -1.53 -3.84
CA GLY A 75 0.45 -1.07 -2.99
C GLY A 75 -0.67 -2.10 -2.87
N THR A 76 -1.09 -2.71 -3.99
CA THR A 76 -2.08 -3.79 -3.96
C THR A 76 -1.56 -4.99 -3.17
N TRP A 77 -0.31 -5.40 -3.42
CA TRP A 77 0.31 -6.48 -2.66
C TRP A 77 0.32 -6.19 -1.16
N LEU A 78 0.71 -4.98 -0.76
CA LEU A 78 0.75 -4.59 0.66
C LEU A 78 -0.65 -4.57 1.28
N ALA A 79 -1.62 -3.97 0.60
CA ALA A 79 -3.01 -3.92 1.06
C ALA A 79 -3.59 -5.33 1.26
N GLU A 80 -3.35 -6.25 0.31
CA GLU A 80 -3.76 -7.65 0.45
C GLU A 80 -3.11 -8.36 1.63
N HIS A 81 -1.82 -8.10 1.89
CA HIS A 81 -1.12 -8.71 3.03
C HIS A 81 -1.64 -8.18 4.35
N LEU A 82 -1.89 -6.87 4.46
CA LEU A 82 -2.49 -6.26 5.65
C LEU A 82 -3.87 -6.86 5.95
N GLY A 83 -4.73 -7.02 4.93
CA GLY A 83 -6.03 -7.67 5.07
C GLY A 83 -5.91 -9.12 5.55
N LYS A 84 -5.05 -9.93 4.92
CA LYS A 84 -4.81 -11.32 5.34
C LYS A 84 -4.27 -11.42 6.77
N THR A 85 -3.36 -10.53 7.16
CA THR A 85 -2.84 -10.50 8.53
C THR A 85 -3.94 -10.13 9.52
N ALA A 86 -4.81 -9.18 9.20
CA ALA A 86 -5.95 -8.84 10.04
C ALA A 86 -6.87 -10.04 10.28
N ASP A 87 -7.21 -10.78 9.21
CA ASP A 87 -8.08 -11.96 9.31
C ASP A 87 -7.44 -13.09 10.15
N VAL A 88 -6.11 -13.27 10.04
CA VAL A 88 -5.38 -14.24 10.87
C VAL A 88 -5.39 -13.83 12.35
N MET A 89 -5.26 -12.54 12.64
CA MET A 89 -5.27 -12.04 14.02
C MET A 89 -6.67 -12.16 14.65
N GLU A 90 -7.72 -11.81 13.91
CA GLU A 90 -9.12 -11.99 14.33
C GLU A 90 -9.42 -13.48 14.65
N SER A 91 -8.96 -14.41 13.80
CA SER A 91 -9.12 -15.85 14.06
C SER A 91 -8.36 -16.32 15.31
N ASN A 92 -7.15 -15.80 15.56
CA ASN A 92 -6.36 -16.17 16.74
C ASN A 92 -7.00 -15.67 18.04
N GLU A 93 -7.63 -14.50 18.02
CA GLU A 93 -8.38 -13.95 19.15
C GLU A 93 -9.60 -14.81 19.47
N ASP A 94 -10.39 -15.17 18.46
CA ASP A 94 -11.56 -16.06 18.61
C ASP A 94 -11.18 -17.44 19.18
N ASP A 95 -10.12 -18.05 18.65
CA ASP A 95 -9.61 -19.33 19.13
C ASP A 95 -9.12 -19.24 20.58
N SER A 96 -8.47 -18.14 20.95
CA SER A 96 -8.01 -17.89 22.32
C SER A 96 -9.18 -17.72 23.29
N ILE A 97 -10.22 -16.98 22.90
CA ILE A 97 -11.45 -16.82 23.70
C ILE A 97 -12.12 -18.18 23.91
N ASN A 98 -12.22 -18.98 22.85
CA ASN A 98 -12.83 -20.31 22.91
C ASN A 98 -12.01 -21.26 23.81
N ALA A 99 -10.68 -21.23 23.72
CA ALA A 99 -9.80 -22.00 24.59
C ALA A 99 -9.95 -21.58 26.07
N ILE A 100 -10.00 -20.27 26.35
CA ILE A 100 -10.22 -19.76 27.71
C ILE A 100 -11.58 -20.22 28.26
N ARG A 101 -12.65 -20.12 27.45
CA ARG A 101 -13.99 -20.62 27.83
C ARG A 101 -13.98 -22.12 28.12
N ALA A 102 -13.24 -22.91 27.33
CA ALA A 102 -13.12 -24.35 27.56
C ALA A 102 -12.37 -24.68 28.86
N VAL A 103 -11.37 -23.89 29.24
CA VAL A 103 -10.60 -24.08 30.49
C VAL A 103 -11.37 -23.60 31.73
N HIS A 104 -12.16 -22.52 31.63
CA HIS A 104 -12.92 -21.96 32.75
C HIS A 104 -14.34 -22.53 32.93
N GLY A 105 -14.88 -23.19 31.91
CA GLY A 105 -16.22 -23.78 31.89
C GLY A 105 -16.24 -25.31 32.02
N GLY A 106 -15.09 -25.94 32.29
CA GLY A 106 -14.94 -27.37 32.56
C GLY A 106 -14.93 -27.70 34.04
#